data_AF-A0A4T0UYQ8-F1
#
_entry.id   AF-A0A4T0UYQ8-F1
#
_cell.length_a   1.000
_cell.length_b   1.000
_cell.length_c   1.000
_cell.angle_alpha   90.00
_cell.angle_beta   90.00
_cell.angle_gamma   90.00
#
_symmetry.space_group_name_H-M   'P 1'
#
loop_
_entity.id
_entity.type
_entity.pdbx_description
1 polymer ?
#
loop_
_entity_poly.entity_id
_entity_poly.type
_entity_poly.pdbx_seq_one_letter_code
_entity_poly.pdbx_strand_id
1 'polypeptide(L)'
;MPTRPTPTRPTPSGSAARDAAREAVPGSVPSLRLAPGAGVLRRDLDHLQVGRWPGTVCLLPEHPDVRRLLEDLRRGLPEGAPLTAREAGALARLRRARLVGSAGPELPAGLLDADAASAHRRHGRRAAARVEVVVCDEAAVSSSLAAGVASLMDASGVHGRGADVAGAVDSGAILEVLVSQGEPDRDAIDRRVAAGVPHLPVALLAGRVRLGPLTVPGLTACLRCVDAHRTDLDPRHPLLLAQPCPAPAVEPVLLALAAGWAAHEALAHVDGDHPTTWSTTIEVARTAASQEWGRHPQCPCTWGGRTVLGGRGTGSD
;
A
#
# COMPACT_ATOMS: atom_id res chain seq x y z
N MET A 1 5.98 33.02 -67.53
CA MET A 1 4.80 32.15 -67.34
C MET A 1 5.11 30.79 -67.98
N PRO A 2 4.80 29.63 -67.37
CA PRO A 2 4.10 29.42 -66.10
C PRO A 2 5.01 28.87 -64.99
N THR A 3 4.71 29.34 -63.78
CA THR A 3 5.30 29.05 -62.48
C THR A 3 4.81 27.70 -61.94
N ARG A 4 5.72 26.86 -61.45
CA ARG A 4 5.40 25.60 -60.78
C ARG A 4 5.32 25.85 -59.26
N PRO A 5 4.18 25.62 -58.59
CA PRO A 5 4.04 25.92 -57.17
C PRO A 5 4.68 24.84 -56.30
N THR A 6 5.39 25.29 -55.27
CA THR A 6 5.93 24.51 -54.15
C THR A 6 4.78 23.92 -53.33
N PRO A 7 4.82 22.65 -52.89
CA PRO A 7 3.82 22.12 -51.97
C PRO A 7 4.07 22.67 -50.56
N THR A 8 3.30 23.68 -50.17
CA THR A 8 3.13 24.10 -48.77
C THR A 8 2.37 23.03 -48.02
N ARG A 9 3.06 22.39 -47.08
CA ARG A 9 2.50 21.42 -46.14
C ARG A 9 1.60 22.20 -45.16
N PRO A 10 0.30 21.87 -45.03
CA PRO A 10 -0.53 22.51 -44.01
C PRO A 10 -0.08 22.04 -42.63
N THR A 11 0.35 22.98 -41.80
CA THR A 11 0.43 22.80 -40.35
C THR A 11 -0.99 22.63 -39.82
N PRO A 12 -1.34 21.54 -39.12
CA PRO A 12 -2.56 21.51 -38.35
C PRO A 12 -2.37 22.41 -37.12
N SER A 13 -2.80 23.67 -37.26
CA SER A 13 -3.20 24.52 -36.14
C SER A 13 -4.48 23.91 -35.55
N GLY A 14 -4.34 23.21 -34.44
CA GLY A 14 -5.43 22.55 -33.75
C GLY A 14 -5.12 22.43 -32.27
N SER A 15 -5.00 23.56 -31.58
CA SER A 15 -5.03 23.64 -30.11
C SER A 15 -6.45 23.39 -29.58
N ALA A 16 -7.08 22.29 -30.04
CA ALA A 16 -8.45 21.91 -29.71
C ALA A 16 -8.60 20.38 -29.56
N ALA A 17 -7.50 19.68 -29.26
CA ALA A 17 -7.48 18.23 -29.00
C ALA A 17 -6.55 17.85 -27.84
N ARG A 18 -6.27 18.79 -26.92
CA ARG A 18 -5.49 18.57 -25.68
C ARG A 18 -6.28 18.87 -24.39
N ASP A 19 -7.58 19.07 -24.50
CA ASP A 19 -8.48 19.32 -23.35
C ASP A 19 -9.39 18.12 -23.01
N ALA A 20 -9.16 16.94 -23.59
CA ALA A 20 -9.95 15.75 -23.33
C ALA A 20 -9.07 14.63 -22.74
N ALA A 21 -8.59 14.81 -21.50
CA ALA A 21 -8.20 13.75 -20.55
C ALA A 21 -7.62 14.32 -19.23
N ARG A 22 -8.25 15.37 -18.69
CA ARG A 22 -8.14 15.72 -17.27
C ARG A 22 -9.54 16.04 -16.76
N GLU A 23 -10.44 15.07 -16.91
CA GLU A 23 -11.62 15.04 -16.05
C GLU A 23 -11.11 14.57 -14.69
N ALA A 24 -10.73 15.55 -13.87
CA ALA A 24 -10.53 15.35 -12.45
C ALA A 24 -11.78 14.60 -11.94
N VAL A 25 -11.58 13.43 -11.34
CA VAL A 25 -12.64 12.77 -10.58
C VAL A 25 -13.15 13.82 -9.59
N PRO A 26 -14.43 14.25 -9.69
CA PRO A 26 -14.97 15.24 -8.77
C PRO A 26 -14.80 14.66 -7.37
N GLY A 27 -14.22 15.45 -6.46
CA GLY A 27 -13.79 15.00 -5.14
C GLY A 27 -14.76 14.01 -4.53
N SER A 28 -14.31 12.76 -4.36
CA SER A 28 -15.12 11.74 -3.71
C SER A 28 -15.44 12.30 -2.33
N VAL A 29 -16.72 12.62 -2.09
CA VAL A 29 -17.16 13.02 -0.76
C VAL A 29 -16.75 11.87 0.16
N PRO A 30 -15.92 12.11 1.19
CA PRO A 30 -15.50 11.04 2.08
C PRO A 30 -16.76 10.35 2.60
N SER A 31 -16.81 9.03 2.47
CA SER A 31 -18.00 8.25 2.82
C SER A 31 -17.64 7.19 3.84
N LEU A 32 -18.53 7.01 4.80
CA LEU A 32 -18.48 6.00 5.84
C LEU A 32 -19.04 4.70 5.28
N ARG A 33 -18.30 3.60 5.47
CA ARG A 33 -18.74 2.25 5.13
C ARG A 33 -18.66 1.30 6.30
N LEU A 34 -19.51 0.27 6.28
CA LEU A 34 -19.32 -0.89 7.16
C LEU A 34 -17.95 -1.51 6.92
N ALA A 35 -17.30 -1.94 7.99
CA ALA A 35 -16.01 -2.62 7.90
C ALA A 35 -16.13 -3.88 7.00
N PRO A 36 -15.09 -4.22 6.21
CA PRO A 36 -15.09 -5.43 5.40
C PRO A 36 -15.45 -6.67 6.24
N GLY A 37 -16.40 -7.48 5.76
CA GLY A 37 -16.86 -8.67 6.46
C GLY A 37 -17.78 -8.44 7.67
N ALA A 38 -18.14 -7.18 7.99
CA ALA A 38 -19.15 -6.83 8.98
C ALA A 38 -20.58 -7.15 8.48
N GLY A 39 -20.90 -8.44 8.37
CA GLY A 39 -22.23 -8.90 7.97
C GLY A 39 -23.30 -8.40 8.94
N VAL A 40 -24.41 -7.91 8.39
CA VAL A 40 -25.63 -7.59 9.17
C VAL A 40 -26.48 -8.85 9.18
N LEU A 41 -26.76 -9.32 10.39
CA LEU A 41 -27.55 -10.50 10.69
C LEU A 41 -28.73 -10.09 11.56
N ARG A 42 -29.81 -10.86 11.50
CA ARG A 42 -30.85 -10.80 12.52
C ARG A 42 -30.42 -11.70 13.69
N ARG A 43 -30.34 -11.15 14.90
CA ARG A 43 -29.98 -11.93 16.10
C ARG A 43 -31.20 -12.61 16.70
N ASP A 44 -32.27 -11.84 16.80
CA ASP A 44 -33.58 -12.22 17.33
C ASP A 44 -34.66 -11.28 16.77
N LEU A 45 -35.86 -11.27 17.36
CA LEU A 45 -36.97 -10.45 16.86
C LEU A 45 -36.73 -8.94 17.01
N ASP A 46 -36.00 -8.54 18.06
CA ASP A 46 -35.84 -7.15 18.48
C ASP A 46 -34.43 -6.60 18.23
N HIS A 47 -33.49 -7.44 17.77
CA HIS A 47 -32.10 -7.06 17.58
C HIS A 47 -31.52 -7.48 16.22
N LEU A 48 -30.83 -6.52 15.62
CA LEU A 48 -29.87 -6.72 14.55
C LEU A 48 -28.48 -6.90 15.15
N GLN A 49 -27.71 -7.83 14.59
CA GLN A 49 -26.31 -8.05 14.90
C GLN A 49 -25.46 -7.64 13.71
N VAL A 50 -24.51 -6.73 13.93
CA VAL A 50 -23.49 -6.37 12.95
C VAL A 50 -22.16 -7.00 13.36
N GLY A 51 -21.56 -7.77 12.46
CA GLY A 51 -20.38 -8.60 12.72
C GLY A 51 -20.75 -10.00 13.25
N ARG A 52 -19.91 -11.00 12.95
CA ARG A 52 -20.18 -12.43 13.26
C ARG A 52 -19.36 -12.99 14.41
N TRP A 53 -18.32 -12.27 14.87
CA TRP A 53 -17.27 -12.86 15.70
C TRP A 53 -17.20 -12.24 17.10
N PRO A 54 -16.90 -13.02 18.15
CA PRO A 54 -16.75 -12.49 19.50
C PRO A 54 -15.76 -11.31 19.55
N GLY A 55 -16.17 -10.19 20.15
CA GLY A 55 -15.38 -8.95 20.21
C GLY A 55 -15.57 -8.01 19.01
N THR A 56 -16.31 -8.42 17.97
CA THR A 56 -16.65 -7.60 16.79
C THR A 56 -18.16 -7.57 16.52
N VAL A 57 -18.94 -7.90 17.55
CA VAL A 57 -20.40 -7.88 17.53
C VAL A 57 -20.91 -6.54 18.04
N CYS A 58 -21.71 -5.86 17.22
CA CYS A 58 -22.56 -4.77 17.68
C CYS A 58 -24.02 -5.20 17.55
N LEU A 59 -24.68 -5.38 18.69
CA LEU A 59 -26.13 -5.50 18.72
C LEU A 59 -26.74 -4.11 18.58
N LEU A 60 -27.71 -3.96 17.70
CA LEU A 60 -28.49 -2.76 17.46
C LEU A 60 -29.97 -3.13 17.52
N PRO A 61 -30.86 -2.23 17.92
CA PRO A 61 -32.30 -2.51 17.91
C PRO A 61 -32.78 -2.74 16.47
N GLU A 62 -33.62 -3.73 16.28
CA GLU A 62 -34.37 -3.99 15.05
C GLU A 62 -35.38 -2.84 14.85
N HIS A 63 -34.99 -1.87 14.02
CA HIS A 63 -35.77 -0.66 13.79
C HIS A 63 -35.56 -0.15 12.36
N PRO A 64 -36.58 0.39 11.68
CA PRO A 64 -36.47 0.91 10.31
C PRO A 64 -35.30 1.88 10.10
N ASP A 65 -35.16 2.89 10.96
CA ASP A 65 -34.04 3.85 10.91
C ASP A 65 -32.66 3.18 10.99
N VAL A 66 -32.51 2.15 11.84
CA VAL A 66 -31.24 1.42 11.98
C VAL A 66 -30.96 0.60 10.72
N ARG A 67 -31.97 -0.05 10.14
CA ARG A 67 -31.83 -0.78 8.87
C ARG A 67 -31.41 0.15 7.73
N ARG A 68 -32.03 1.33 7.64
CA ARG A 68 -31.70 2.35 6.64
C ARG A 68 -30.25 2.77 6.76
N LEU A 69 -29.80 3.15 7.96
CA LEU A 69 -28.40 3.49 8.20
C LEU A 69 -27.44 2.37 7.80
N LEU A 70 -27.73 1.12 8.14
CA LEU A 70 -26.86 -0.01 7.80
C LEU A 70 -26.78 -0.24 6.29
N GLU A 71 -27.87 0.01 5.56
CA GLU A 71 -27.89 -0.05 4.10
C GLU A 71 -27.13 1.13 3.47
N ASP A 72 -27.29 2.33 4.01
CA ASP A 72 -26.55 3.52 3.57
C ASP A 72 -25.04 3.35 3.80
N LEU A 73 -24.64 2.78 4.96
CA LEU A 73 -23.25 2.43 5.25
C LEU A 73 -22.72 1.30 4.35
N ARG A 74 -23.56 0.40 3.82
CA ARG A 74 -23.09 -0.57 2.81
C ARG A 74 -22.80 0.09 1.48
N ARG A 75 -23.59 1.09 1.12
CA ARG A 75 -23.51 1.84 -0.14
C ARG A 75 -22.48 2.98 -0.09
N GLY A 76 -22.04 3.38 1.09
CA GLY A 76 -21.15 4.52 1.31
C GLY A 76 -21.93 5.75 1.73
N LEU A 77 -22.14 5.91 3.03
CA LEU A 77 -22.85 7.04 3.62
C LEU A 77 -21.92 8.27 3.60
N PRO A 78 -22.28 9.37 2.93
CA PRO A 78 -21.45 10.58 2.94
C PRO A 78 -21.15 11.08 4.36
N GLU A 79 -19.91 11.48 4.63
CA GLU A 79 -19.56 12.09 5.90
C GLU A 79 -20.34 13.40 6.10
N GLY A 80 -21.00 13.52 7.26
CA GLY A 80 -21.86 14.68 7.56
C GLY A 80 -23.30 14.56 7.04
N ALA A 81 -23.69 13.43 6.44
CA ALA A 81 -25.09 13.17 6.10
C ALA A 81 -26.00 13.37 7.33
N PRO A 82 -27.19 14.00 7.17
CA PRO A 82 -28.10 14.24 8.28
C PRO A 82 -28.62 12.90 8.82
N LEU A 83 -28.45 12.69 10.13
CA LEU A 83 -28.88 11.48 10.82
C LEU A 83 -29.97 11.81 11.83
N THR A 84 -30.96 10.94 11.94
CA THR A 84 -31.87 10.94 13.09
C THR A 84 -31.11 10.64 14.38
N ALA A 85 -31.68 11.01 15.53
CA ALA A 85 -31.07 10.70 16.83
C ALA A 85 -30.79 9.20 17.02
N ARG A 86 -31.67 8.35 16.48
CA ARG A 86 -31.52 6.88 16.54
C ARG A 86 -30.41 6.37 15.61
N GLU A 87 -30.29 6.90 14.40
CA GLU A 87 -29.19 6.57 13.48
C GLU A 87 -27.84 7.05 14.03
N ALA A 88 -27.79 8.27 14.58
CA ALA A 88 -26.58 8.79 15.23
C ALA A 88 -26.15 7.89 16.42
N GLY A 89 -27.11 7.43 17.23
CA GLY A 89 -26.87 6.48 18.31
C GLY A 89 -26.35 5.12 17.83
N ALA A 90 -26.91 4.59 16.74
CA ALA A 90 -26.47 3.34 16.12
C ALA A 90 -25.06 3.47 15.50
N LEU A 91 -24.80 4.57 14.78
CA LEU A 91 -23.49 4.87 14.21
C LEU A 91 -22.42 5.02 15.31
N ALA A 92 -22.74 5.67 16.42
CA ALA A 92 -21.82 5.78 17.57
C ALA A 92 -21.50 4.42 18.19
N ARG A 93 -22.47 3.50 18.27
CA ARG A 93 -22.24 2.12 18.73
C ARG A 93 -21.36 1.34 17.74
N LEU A 94 -21.63 1.47 16.44
CA LEU A 94 -20.81 0.84 15.39
C LEU A 94 -19.37 1.36 15.39
N ARG A 95 -19.16 2.68 15.57
CA ARG A 95 -17.83 3.29 15.73
C ARG A 95 -17.09 2.77 16.96
N ARG A 96 -17.77 2.68 18.12
CA ARG A 96 -17.20 2.09 19.33
C ARG A 96 -16.81 0.61 19.14
N ALA A 97 -17.62 -0.13 18.39
CA ALA A 97 -17.32 -1.50 17.97
C ALA A 97 -16.32 -1.61 16.80
N ARG A 98 -15.84 -0.46 16.28
CA ARG A 98 -14.91 -0.34 15.14
C ARG A 98 -15.42 -1.01 13.85
N LEU A 99 -16.74 -1.02 13.63
CA LEU A 99 -17.42 -1.63 12.48
C LEU A 99 -17.71 -0.65 11.34
N VAL A 100 -17.19 0.57 11.39
CA VAL A 100 -17.36 1.60 10.36
C VAL A 100 -16.04 2.33 10.13
N GLY A 101 -15.65 2.52 8.87
CA GLY A 101 -14.44 3.25 8.44
C GLY A 101 -14.69 4.10 7.19
N SER A 102 -13.71 4.90 6.80
CA SER A 102 -13.75 5.71 5.57
C SER A 102 -13.46 4.85 4.33
N ALA A 103 -14.25 5.02 3.27
CA ALA A 103 -14.10 4.27 2.02
C ALA A 103 -12.92 4.80 1.17
N GLY A 104 -12.01 3.90 0.79
CA GLY A 104 -11.12 4.08 -0.38
C GLY A 104 -11.81 3.62 -1.69
N PRO A 105 -11.17 3.79 -2.86
CA PRO A 105 -11.76 3.42 -4.15
C PRO A 105 -12.13 1.93 -4.21
N GLU A 106 -13.27 1.65 -4.86
CA GLU A 106 -13.95 0.36 -4.84
C GLU A 106 -13.13 -0.75 -5.53
N LEU A 107 -12.59 -1.68 -4.73
CA LEU A 107 -12.24 -3.01 -5.22
C LEU A 107 -13.55 -3.75 -5.60
N PRO A 108 -13.57 -4.61 -6.62
CA PRO A 108 -14.76 -5.36 -6.99
C PRO A 108 -15.34 -6.11 -5.77
N ALA A 109 -16.61 -5.84 -5.46
CA ALA A 109 -17.29 -6.25 -4.23
C ALA A 109 -17.27 -7.77 -3.92
N GLY A 110 -16.78 -8.62 -4.83
CA GLY A 110 -16.73 -10.07 -4.71
C GLY A 110 -15.43 -10.67 -4.17
N LEU A 111 -14.38 -9.89 -3.88
CA LEU A 111 -13.08 -10.43 -3.42
C LEU A 111 -12.87 -10.38 -1.89
N LEU A 112 -13.82 -9.83 -1.13
CA LEU A 112 -13.66 -9.51 0.32
C LEU A 112 -14.26 -10.54 1.30
N ASP A 113 -14.57 -11.77 0.86
CA ASP A 113 -15.10 -12.83 1.73
C ASP A 113 -14.02 -13.78 2.30
N ALA A 114 -12.77 -13.31 2.44
CA ALA A 114 -11.70 -14.03 3.12
C ALA A 114 -11.52 -13.53 4.57
N ASP A 115 -12.07 -14.30 5.51
CA ASP A 115 -11.83 -14.27 6.96
C ASP A 115 -12.00 -12.91 7.70
N ALA A 116 -13.24 -12.41 7.66
CA ALA A 116 -13.73 -11.19 8.30
C ALA A 116 -13.34 -10.98 9.79
N ALA A 117 -13.15 -12.05 10.57
CA ALA A 117 -12.82 -11.96 12.00
C ALA A 117 -11.41 -11.39 12.23
N SER A 118 -10.49 -11.93 11.45
CA SER A 118 -9.07 -11.62 11.50
C SER A 118 -8.81 -10.26 10.83
N ALA A 119 -9.53 -9.94 9.75
CA ALA A 119 -9.53 -8.61 9.14
C ALA A 119 -9.97 -7.51 10.12
N HIS A 120 -11.02 -7.72 10.92
CA HIS A 120 -11.55 -6.71 11.85
C HIS A 120 -10.65 -6.41 13.06
N ARG A 121 -10.08 -7.43 13.70
CA ARG A 121 -9.13 -7.21 14.83
C ARG A 121 -7.89 -6.44 14.39
N ARG A 122 -7.43 -6.71 13.17
CA ARG A 122 -6.29 -6.05 12.54
C ARG A 122 -6.60 -4.62 12.12
N HIS A 123 -7.79 -4.37 11.55
CA HIS A 123 -8.27 -3.03 11.16
C HIS A 123 -8.20 -2.00 12.30
N GLY A 124 -8.57 -2.38 13.52
CA GLY A 124 -8.49 -1.49 14.68
C GLY A 124 -7.07 -1.16 15.17
N ARG A 125 -6.06 -1.98 14.84
CA ARG A 125 -4.64 -1.68 15.06
C ARG A 125 -4.06 -0.83 13.92
N ARG A 126 -4.49 -1.16 12.70
CA ARG A 126 -4.11 -0.52 11.43
C ARG A 126 -4.58 0.92 11.28
N ALA A 127 -5.69 1.32 11.92
CA ALA A 127 -6.25 2.67 11.79
C ALA A 127 -5.28 3.81 12.19
N ALA A 128 -4.29 3.53 13.04
CA ALA A 128 -3.24 4.50 13.41
C ALA A 128 -1.94 4.33 12.62
N ALA A 129 -1.80 3.24 11.85
CA ALA A 129 -0.63 2.96 11.06
C ALA A 129 -0.60 3.79 9.77
N ARG A 130 0.59 4.25 9.42
CA ARG A 130 0.88 4.99 8.19
C ARG A 130 1.85 4.19 7.34
N VAL A 131 1.44 3.87 6.13
CA VAL A 131 2.29 3.23 5.13
C VAL A 131 2.43 4.17 3.96
N GLU A 132 3.66 4.59 3.68
CA GLU A 132 3.94 5.43 2.52
C GLU A 132 4.20 4.53 1.31
N VAL A 133 3.61 4.86 0.17
CA VAL A 133 3.91 4.22 -1.12
C VAL A 133 4.64 5.23 -1.98
N VAL A 134 5.92 4.98 -2.23
CA VAL A 134 6.84 5.93 -2.87
C VAL A 134 7.15 5.43 -4.28
N VAL A 135 6.89 6.26 -5.28
CA VAL A 135 7.32 6.00 -6.66
C VAL A 135 8.76 6.49 -6.84
N CYS A 136 9.64 5.62 -7.31
CA CYS A 136 11.09 5.88 -7.38
C CYS A 136 11.58 6.30 -8.78
N ASP A 137 10.67 6.48 -9.75
CA ASP A 137 10.94 6.88 -11.12
C ASP A 137 9.73 7.60 -11.74
N GLU A 138 9.87 8.06 -12.98
CA GLU A 138 8.81 8.76 -13.71
C GLU A 138 7.91 7.83 -14.54
N ALA A 139 8.04 6.50 -14.41
CA ALA A 139 7.29 5.56 -15.25
C ALA A 139 5.84 5.44 -14.79
N ALA A 140 4.90 5.65 -15.72
CA ALA A 140 3.46 5.55 -15.44
C ALA A 140 3.01 4.18 -14.90
N VAL A 141 3.75 3.11 -15.23
CA VAL A 141 3.50 1.76 -14.71
C VAL A 141 3.84 1.66 -13.21
N SER A 142 4.89 2.34 -12.77
CA SER A 142 5.26 2.46 -11.35
C SER A 142 4.18 3.21 -10.56
N SER A 143 3.68 4.33 -11.11
CA SER A 143 2.55 5.06 -10.52
C SER A 143 1.27 4.23 -10.44
N SER A 144 0.98 3.45 -11.48
CA SER A 144 -0.18 2.54 -11.51
C SER A 144 -0.09 1.46 -10.43
N LEU A 145 1.09 0.86 -10.27
CA LEU A 145 1.34 -0.12 -9.20
C LEU A 145 1.21 0.53 -7.81
N ALA A 146 1.82 1.69 -7.61
CA ALA A 146 1.74 2.42 -6.35
C ALA A 146 0.30 2.77 -5.98
N ALA A 147 -0.50 3.25 -6.94
CA ALA A 147 -1.92 3.53 -6.75
C ALA A 147 -2.71 2.26 -6.38
N GLY A 148 -2.39 1.13 -7.01
CA GLY A 148 -2.98 -0.17 -6.66
C GLY A 148 -2.67 -0.60 -5.22
N VAL A 149 -1.41 -0.48 -4.79
CA VAL A 149 -1.00 -0.77 -3.41
C VAL A 149 -1.69 0.16 -2.42
N ALA A 150 -1.68 1.48 -2.66
CA ALA A 150 -2.31 2.47 -1.79
C ALA A 150 -3.82 2.21 -1.64
N SER A 151 -4.51 1.91 -2.75
CA SER A 151 -5.94 1.58 -2.74
C SER A 151 -6.25 0.34 -1.88
N LEU A 152 -5.40 -0.69 -1.93
CA LEU A 152 -5.52 -1.88 -1.10
C LEU A 152 -5.24 -1.61 0.38
N MET A 153 -4.31 -0.69 0.69
CA MET A 153 -4.04 -0.24 2.07
C MET A 153 -5.23 0.51 2.64
N ASP A 154 -5.78 1.46 1.89
CA ASP A 154 -6.94 2.26 2.31
C ASP A 154 -8.16 1.36 2.54
N ALA A 155 -8.43 0.43 1.61
CA ALA A 155 -9.49 -0.57 1.77
C ALA A 155 -9.30 -1.47 3.00
N SER A 156 -8.06 -1.60 3.49
CA SER A 156 -7.70 -2.36 4.69
C SER A 156 -7.67 -1.52 5.97
N GLY A 157 -7.93 -0.22 5.88
CA GLY A 157 -7.91 0.74 6.99
C GLY A 157 -6.52 1.18 7.46
N VAL A 158 -5.52 1.07 6.59
CA VAL A 158 -4.21 1.71 6.78
C VAL A 158 -4.19 2.95 5.91
N HIS A 159 -3.71 4.08 6.44
CA HIS A 159 -3.58 5.28 5.62
C HIS A 159 -2.43 5.06 4.64
N GLY A 160 -2.77 4.77 3.38
CA GLY A 160 -1.84 4.71 2.26
C GLY A 160 -1.68 6.11 1.70
N ARG A 161 -0.45 6.60 1.56
CA ARG A 161 -0.19 7.87 0.87
C ARG A 161 0.78 7.65 -0.28
N GLY A 162 0.46 8.22 -1.43
CA GLY A 162 1.37 8.28 -2.57
C GLY A 162 2.33 9.46 -2.40
N ALA A 163 3.62 9.20 -2.31
CA ALA A 163 4.66 10.23 -2.41
C ALA A 163 5.31 10.21 -3.79
N ASP A 164 5.33 11.37 -4.44
CA ASP A 164 5.98 11.59 -5.74
C ASP A 164 7.51 11.80 -5.62
N VAL A 165 8.08 11.80 -4.41
CA VAL A 165 9.48 12.20 -4.20
C VAL A 165 10.31 11.08 -3.57
N ALA A 166 10.99 10.30 -4.41
CA ALA A 166 11.92 9.21 -4.04
C ALA A 166 13.00 9.60 -2.99
N GLY A 167 13.28 10.89 -2.86
CA GLY A 167 14.31 11.46 -1.99
C GLY A 167 13.90 11.64 -0.53
N ALA A 168 12.63 11.90 -0.24
CA ALA A 168 12.17 12.15 1.12
C ALA A 168 11.94 10.83 1.87
N VAL A 169 12.32 10.79 3.14
CA VAL A 169 12.04 9.68 4.06
C VAL A 169 11.05 10.21 5.10
N ASP A 170 9.93 9.51 5.28
CA ASP A 170 8.96 9.83 6.34
C ASP A 170 9.27 8.99 7.57
N SER A 171 9.95 9.59 8.55
CA SER A 171 10.23 8.93 9.83
C SER A 171 8.98 8.62 10.67
N GLY A 172 7.81 9.16 10.29
CA GLY A 172 6.52 8.85 10.91
C GLY A 172 5.79 7.67 10.25
N ALA A 173 6.26 7.17 9.10
CA ALA A 173 5.72 5.97 8.46
C ALA A 173 6.23 4.72 9.19
N ILE A 174 5.35 3.75 9.40
CA ILE A 174 5.75 2.46 9.98
C ILE A 174 6.39 1.53 8.95
N LEU A 175 6.16 1.81 7.66
CA LEU A 175 6.74 1.12 6.51
C LEU A 175 6.65 2.04 5.28
N GLU A 176 7.69 2.03 4.45
CA GLU A 176 7.65 2.59 3.09
C GLU A 176 7.69 1.49 2.03
N VAL A 177 6.74 1.47 1.11
CA VAL A 177 6.74 0.59 -0.08
C VAL A 177 7.34 1.38 -1.25
N LEU A 178 8.47 0.92 -1.78
CA LEU A 178 9.22 1.63 -2.82
C LEU A 178 8.98 0.96 -4.16
N VAL A 179 8.30 1.64 -5.06
CA VAL A 179 7.95 1.10 -6.36
C VAL A 179 8.90 1.66 -7.40
N SER A 180 9.57 0.77 -8.15
CA SER A 180 10.42 1.16 -9.27
C SER A 180 10.20 0.32 -10.52
N GLN A 181 10.36 0.92 -11.68
CA GLN A 181 10.56 0.27 -12.95
C GLN A 181 12.06 0.07 -13.17
N GLY A 182 12.45 -1.19 -13.28
CA GLY A 182 13.83 -1.59 -13.24
C GLY A 182 14.33 -1.73 -11.80
N GLU A 183 15.64 -1.81 -11.69
CA GLU A 183 16.31 -2.09 -10.45
C GLU A 183 16.23 -0.87 -9.50
N PRO A 184 15.92 -1.06 -8.19
CA PRO A 184 15.77 0.07 -7.27
C PRO A 184 17.04 0.90 -7.13
N ASP A 185 16.88 2.21 -6.98
CA ASP A 185 17.97 3.13 -6.63
C ASP A 185 18.50 2.78 -5.23
N ARG A 186 19.79 2.45 -5.15
CA ARG A 186 20.41 2.10 -3.87
C ARG A 186 20.56 3.30 -2.96
N ASP A 187 20.70 4.51 -3.48
CA ASP A 187 20.83 5.69 -2.62
C ASP A 187 19.50 5.96 -1.90
N ALA A 188 18.37 5.72 -2.58
CA ALA A 188 17.05 5.75 -1.97
C ALA A 188 16.90 4.70 -0.86
N ILE A 189 17.42 3.48 -1.06
CA ILE A 189 17.43 2.42 -0.03
C ILE A 189 18.34 2.79 1.14
N ASP A 190 19.55 3.25 0.85
CA ASP A 190 20.57 3.57 1.86
C ASP A 190 20.08 4.70 2.78
N ARG A 191 19.37 5.71 2.25
CA ARG A 191 18.73 6.76 3.06
C ARG A 191 17.74 6.19 4.09
N ARG A 192 16.95 5.19 3.73
CA ARG A 192 15.95 4.56 4.61
C ARG A 192 16.57 3.66 5.64
N VAL A 193 17.61 2.91 5.24
CA VAL A 193 18.45 2.16 6.18
C VAL A 193 19.08 3.09 7.21
N ALA A 194 19.66 4.21 6.77
CA ALA A 194 20.29 5.20 7.66
C ALA A 194 19.27 5.89 8.58
N ALA A 195 18.06 6.15 8.10
CA ALA A 195 16.96 6.73 8.88
C ALA A 195 16.26 5.73 9.81
N GLY A 196 16.58 4.43 9.74
CA GLY A 196 15.92 3.40 10.55
C GLY A 196 14.48 3.09 10.13
N VAL A 197 14.08 3.46 8.91
CA VAL A 197 12.71 3.29 8.41
C VAL A 197 12.56 1.92 7.74
N PRO A 198 11.61 1.07 8.19
CA PRO A 198 11.29 -0.17 7.50
C PRO A 198 10.83 0.10 6.06
N HIS A 199 11.28 -0.70 5.11
CA HIS A 199 10.90 -0.51 3.71
C HIS A 199 10.83 -1.81 2.90
N LEU A 200 9.95 -1.83 1.91
CA LEU A 200 9.75 -2.93 0.97
C LEU A 200 9.93 -2.43 -0.47
N PRO A 201 11.03 -2.76 -1.16
CA PRO A 201 11.16 -2.48 -2.57
C PRO A 201 10.31 -3.44 -3.42
N VAL A 202 9.67 -2.89 -4.46
CA VAL A 202 8.89 -3.60 -5.47
C VAL A 202 9.38 -3.13 -6.84
N ALA A 203 10.11 -4.01 -7.52
CA ALA A 203 10.78 -3.71 -8.78
C ALA A 203 10.08 -4.42 -9.96
N LEU A 204 9.64 -3.64 -10.94
CA LEU A 204 9.11 -4.12 -12.20
C LEU A 204 10.28 -4.42 -13.15
N LEU A 205 10.48 -5.68 -13.51
CA LEU A 205 11.60 -6.16 -14.32
C LEU A 205 11.08 -6.77 -15.63
N ALA A 206 11.97 -7.06 -16.58
CA ALA A 206 11.59 -7.69 -17.86
C ALA A 206 10.86 -9.02 -17.64
N GLY A 207 9.54 -9.02 -17.88
CA GLY A 207 8.66 -10.18 -17.77
C GLY A 207 8.41 -10.69 -16.34
N ARG A 208 8.80 -9.94 -15.30
CA ARG A 208 8.66 -10.36 -13.90
C ARG A 208 8.59 -9.18 -12.95
N VAL A 209 8.10 -9.41 -11.73
CA VAL A 209 8.16 -8.44 -10.63
C VAL A 209 8.95 -9.05 -9.49
N ARG A 210 9.77 -8.24 -8.83
CA ARG A 210 10.49 -8.65 -7.62
C ARG A 210 9.99 -7.85 -6.42
N LEU A 211 9.61 -8.55 -5.36
CA LEU A 211 9.29 -7.97 -4.07
C LEU A 211 10.43 -8.27 -3.10
N GLY A 212 10.79 -7.29 -2.29
CA GLY A 212 11.72 -7.45 -1.19
C GLY A 212 13.20 -7.32 -1.55
N PRO A 213 14.07 -7.48 -0.53
CA PRO A 213 13.72 -7.88 0.82
C PRO A 213 13.01 -6.75 1.59
N LEU A 214 11.96 -7.09 2.34
CA LEU A 214 11.43 -6.19 3.35
C LEU A 214 12.47 -6.03 4.44
N THR A 215 12.98 -4.80 4.50
CA THR A 215 14.11 -4.42 5.33
C THR A 215 13.59 -3.73 6.58
N VAL A 216 13.88 -4.29 7.75
CA VAL A 216 13.78 -3.64 9.05
C VAL A 216 15.22 -3.34 9.47
N PRO A 217 15.66 -2.07 9.39
CA PRO A 217 17.06 -1.72 9.62
C PRO A 217 17.61 -2.24 10.95
N GLY A 218 18.79 -2.86 10.89
CA GLY A 218 19.43 -3.50 12.05
C GLY A 218 18.93 -4.91 12.37
N LEU A 219 17.76 -5.33 11.87
CA LEU A 219 17.17 -6.64 12.15
C LEU A 219 17.25 -7.60 10.95
N THR A 220 16.78 -7.19 9.77
CA THR A 220 16.72 -8.04 8.57
C THR A 220 17.82 -7.70 7.56
N ALA A 221 17.99 -8.53 6.53
CA ALA A 221 18.88 -8.25 5.41
C ALA A 221 18.32 -7.10 4.55
N CYS A 222 19.17 -6.10 4.27
CA CYS A 222 18.83 -5.00 3.37
C CYS A 222 19.17 -5.31 1.91
N LEU A 223 18.74 -4.48 0.96
CA LEU A 223 19.07 -4.68 -0.46
C LEU A 223 20.60 -4.69 -0.71
N ARG A 224 21.39 -3.90 0.03
CA ARG A 224 22.87 -3.95 -0.06
C ARG A 224 23.45 -5.28 0.45
N CYS A 225 22.77 -6.00 1.35
CA CYS A 225 23.18 -7.36 1.72
C CYS A 225 22.98 -8.31 0.54
N VAL A 226 21.85 -8.18 -0.16
CA VAL A 226 21.55 -8.97 -1.36
C VAL A 226 22.58 -8.70 -2.44
N ASP A 227 22.88 -7.43 -2.70
CA ASP A 227 23.91 -7.02 -3.67
C ASP A 227 25.29 -7.62 -3.30
N ALA A 228 25.65 -7.63 -2.00
CA ALA A 228 26.91 -8.20 -1.54
C ALA A 228 26.98 -9.73 -1.74
N HIS A 229 25.95 -10.48 -1.33
CA HIS A 229 25.90 -11.94 -1.58
C HIS A 229 25.92 -12.27 -3.08
N ARG A 230 25.26 -11.46 -3.91
CA ARG A 230 25.33 -11.62 -5.37
C ARG A 230 26.71 -11.27 -5.92
N THR A 231 27.42 -10.33 -5.31
CA THR A 231 28.79 -9.97 -5.68
C THR A 231 29.78 -11.08 -5.32
N ASP A 232 29.57 -11.80 -4.21
CA ASP A 232 30.38 -12.98 -3.86
C ASP A 232 30.27 -14.08 -4.92
N LEU A 233 29.08 -14.25 -5.52
CA LEU A 233 28.82 -15.22 -6.58
C LEU A 233 29.29 -14.72 -7.96
N ASP A 234 29.09 -13.44 -8.24
CA ASP A 234 29.52 -12.78 -9.47
C ASP A 234 30.16 -11.41 -9.14
N PRO A 235 31.50 -11.33 -9.14
CA PRO A 235 32.21 -10.08 -8.85
C PRO A 235 31.85 -8.91 -9.79
N ARG A 236 31.23 -9.18 -10.95
CA ARG A 236 30.78 -8.15 -11.89
C ARG A 236 29.35 -7.67 -11.61
N HIS A 237 28.65 -8.24 -10.63
CA HIS A 237 27.28 -7.88 -10.30
C HIS A 237 27.05 -6.37 -10.11
N PRO A 238 27.92 -5.62 -9.39
CA PRO A 238 27.74 -4.17 -9.24
C PRO A 238 27.78 -3.40 -10.57
N LEU A 239 28.59 -3.86 -11.53
CA LEU A 239 28.66 -3.26 -12.86
C LEU A 239 27.36 -3.50 -13.65
N LEU A 240 26.70 -4.64 -13.47
CA LEU A 240 25.42 -4.93 -14.11
C LEU A 240 24.30 -4.07 -13.51
N LEU A 241 24.30 -3.86 -12.19
CA LEU A 241 23.31 -3.03 -11.50
C LEU A 241 23.40 -1.55 -11.89
N ALA A 242 24.59 -1.05 -12.20
CA ALA A 242 24.81 0.34 -12.59
C ALA A 242 24.38 0.66 -14.03
N GLN A 243 24.09 -0.36 -14.84
CA GLN A 243 23.71 -0.17 -16.23
C GLN A 243 22.21 0.13 -16.36
N PRO A 244 21.83 1.13 -17.17
CA PRO A 244 20.42 1.35 -17.48
C PRO A 244 19.90 0.16 -18.28
N CYS A 245 18.81 -0.43 -17.80
CA CYS A 245 18.09 -1.49 -18.49
C CYS A 245 16.84 -0.91 -19.16
N PRO A 246 16.47 -1.33 -20.38
CA PRO A 246 15.25 -0.89 -21.03
C PRO A 246 14.01 -1.10 -20.13
N ALA A 247 13.09 -0.14 -20.20
CA ALA A 247 11.79 -0.20 -19.54
C ALA A 247 11.06 -1.51 -19.94
N PRO A 248 10.78 -2.41 -18.99
CA PRO A 248 10.12 -3.65 -19.31
C PRO A 248 8.63 -3.44 -19.56
N ALA A 249 8.08 -4.13 -20.57
CA ALA A 249 6.65 -4.31 -20.65
C ALA A 249 6.21 -5.25 -19.51
N VAL A 250 5.22 -4.82 -18.73
CA VAL A 250 4.64 -5.60 -17.64
C VAL A 250 3.19 -5.91 -17.98
N GLU A 251 2.81 -7.18 -17.87
CA GLU A 251 1.43 -7.60 -18.08
C GLU A 251 0.51 -7.08 -16.95
N PRO A 252 -0.69 -6.57 -17.26
CA PRO A 252 -1.61 -6.04 -16.24
C PRO A 252 -1.94 -7.00 -15.10
N VAL A 253 -2.05 -8.30 -15.40
CA VAL A 253 -2.31 -9.34 -14.38
C VAL A 253 -1.15 -9.45 -13.39
N LEU A 254 0.09 -9.40 -13.89
CA LEU A 254 1.28 -9.44 -13.06
C LEU A 254 1.40 -8.16 -12.20
N LEU A 255 0.98 -7.00 -12.74
CA LEU A 255 0.90 -5.75 -11.99
C LEU A 255 -0.10 -5.82 -10.83
N ALA A 256 -1.28 -6.38 -11.07
CA ALA A 256 -2.31 -6.56 -10.04
C ALA A 256 -1.86 -7.56 -8.97
N LEU A 257 -1.20 -8.66 -9.35
CA LEU A 257 -0.61 -9.62 -8.43
C LEU A 257 0.47 -8.98 -7.56
N ALA A 258 1.35 -8.18 -8.15
CA ALA A 258 2.37 -7.43 -7.42
C ALA A 258 1.76 -6.44 -6.42
N ALA A 259 0.72 -5.70 -6.82
CA ALA A 259 0.02 -4.79 -5.93
C ALA A 259 -0.60 -5.52 -4.73
N GLY A 260 -1.30 -6.63 -4.99
CA GLY A 260 -1.91 -7.48 -3.97
C GLY A 260 -0.88 -8.08 -3.01
N TRP A 261 0.25 -8.57 -3.53
CA TRP A 261 1.29 -9.19 -2.71
C TRP A 261 2.06 -8.14 -1.89
N ALA A 262 2.42 -7.00 -2.48
CA ALA A 262 3.07 -5.91 -1.74
C ALA A 262 2.16 -5.38 -0.62
N ALA A 263 0.87 -5.23 -0.90
CA ALA A 263 -0.15 -4.90 0.09
C ALA A 263 -0.21 -5.96 1.21
N HIS A 264 -0.27 -7.24 0.87
CA HIS A 264 -0.29 -8.32 1.85
C HIS A 264 0.93 -8.28 2.79
N GLU A 265 2.13 -8.10 2.24
CA GLU A 265 3.38 -8.01 3.00
C GLU A 265 3.43 -6.78 3.90
N ALA A 266 2.97 -5.64 3.37
CA ALA A 266 2.86 -4.40 4.15
C ALA A 266 1.91 -4.58 5.34
N LEU A 267 0.73 -5.16 5.12
CA LEU A 267 -0.24 -5.41 6.18
C LEU A 267 0.29 -6.39 7.22
N ALA A 268 0.94 -7.48 6.81
CA ALA A 268 1.58 -8.41 7.73
C ALA A 268 2.59 -7.68 8.64
N HIS A 269 3.38 -6.76 8.08
CA HIS A 269 4.29 -5.94 8.88
C HIS A 269 3.55 -5.00 9.84
N VAL A 270 2.50 -4.31 9.37
CA VAL A 270 1.66 -3.42 10.20
C VAL A 270 1.05 -4.15 11.38
N ASP A 271 0.63 -5.40 11.17
CA ASP A 271 0.00 -6.21 12.21
C ASP A 271 0.99 -6.79 13.23
N GLY A 272 2.29 -6.67 12.95
CA GLY A 272 3.36 -7.29 13.73
C GLY A 272 3.52 -8.79 13.47
N ASP A 273 3.00 -9.28 12.34
CA ASP A 273 3.23 -10.64 11.86
C ASP A 273 4.62 -10.73 11.18
N HIS A 274 4.95 -11.89 10.60
CA HIS A 274 6.18 -12.12 9.83
C HIS A 274 5.90 -12.11 8.32
N PRO A 275 6.11 -10.99 7.62
CA PRO A 275 6.08 -10.93 6.16
C PRO A 275 7.00 -11.97 5.52
N THR A 276 6.53 -12.62 4.45
CA THR A 276 7.30 -13.61 3.70
C THR A 276 8.52 -13.02 2.99
N THR A 277 8.54 -11.70 2.80
CA THR A 277 9.62 -10.92 2.21
C THR A 277 10.68 -10.47 3.22
N TRP A 278 10.53 -10.77 4.51
CA TRP A 278 11.59 -10.51 5.48
C TRP A 278 12.87 -11.23 5.11
N SER A 279 13.95 -10.47 4.92
CA SER A 279 15.23 -11.01 4.44
C SER A 279 15.09 -11.87 3.17
N THR A 280 14.02 -11.70 2.39
CA THR A 280 13.67 -12.61 1.30
C THR A 280 13.23 -11.83 0.07
N THR A 281 13.82 -12.14 -1.08
CA THR A 281 13.34 -11.63 -2.37
C THR A 281 12.40 -12.64 -3.00
N ILE A 282 11.24 -12.18 -3.46
CA ILE A 282 10.27 -13.00 -4.19
C ILE A 282 10.22 -12.47 -5.63
N GLU A 283 10.61 -13.30 -6.59
CA GLU A 283 10.47 -13.01 -8.01
C GLU A 283 9.25 -13.73 -8.58
N VAL A 284 8.35 -12.98 -9.21
CA VAL A 284 7.09 -13.45 -9.76
C VAL A 284 7.08 -13.23 -11.26
N ALA A 285 7.03 -14.32 -12.01
CA ALA A 285 6.86 -14.35 -13.45
C ALA A 285 5.68 -15.29 -13.78
N ARG A 286 5.92 -16.34 -14.59
CA ARG A 286 4.97 -17.46 -14.72
C ARG A 286 4.86 -18.30 -13.44
N THR A 287 5.93 -18.33 -12.65
CA THR A 287 6.02 -18.98 -11.35
C THR A 287 6.57 -17.97 -10.34
N ALA A 288 6.33 -18.21 -9.06
CA ALA A 288 6.97 -17.48 -7.98
C ALA A 288 8.20 -18.26 -7.49
N ALA A 289 9.32 -17.58 -7.32
CA ALA A 289 10.52 -18.11 -6.68
C ALA A 289 10.90 -17.18 -5.53
N SER A 290 11.20 -17.76 -4.37
CA SER A 290 11.72 -17.03 -3.22
C SER A 290 13.18 -17.36 -2.99
N GLN A 291 13.92 -16.37 -2.50
CA GLN A 291 15.30 -16.54 -2.07
C GLN A 291 15.52 -15.77 -0.78
N GLU A 292 15.92 -16.50 0.27
CA GLU A 292 16.25 -15.95 1.58
C GLU A 292 17.71 -15.47 1.62
N TRP A 293 17.98 -14.45 2.41
CA TRP A 293 19.26 -13.75 2.50
C TRP A 293 19.66 -13.51 3.96
N GLY A 294 20.87 -13.92 4.33
CA GLY A 294 21.46 -13.49 5.59
C GLY A 294 21.91 -12.02 5.54
N ARG A 295 22.01 -11.34 6.68
CA ARG A 295 22.74 -10.06 6.77
C ARG A 295 24.20 -10.30 6.40
N HIS A 296 24.70 -9.58 5.40
CA HIS A 296 26.05 -9.81 4.89
C HIS A 296 27.11 -9.16 5.80
N PRO A 297 28.20 -9.86 6.18
CA PRO A 297 29.22 -9.32 7.08
C PRO A 297 29.91 -8.05 6.55
N GLN A 298 30.05 -7.91 5.24
CA GLN A 298 30.68 -6.74 4.62
C GLN A 298 29.69 -5.62 4.26
N CYS A 299 28.39 -5.81 4.48
CA CYS A 299 27.40 -4.78 4.18
C CYS A 299 27.43 -3.68 5.26
N PRO A 300 27.49 -2.38 4.92
CA PRO A 300 27.53 -1.31 5.92
C PRO A 300 26.39 -1.34 6.96
N CYS A 301 25.22 -1.91 6.61
CA CYS A 301 24.10 -2.03 7.53
C CYS A 301 24.35 -2.99 8.72
N THR A 302 25.38 -3.85 8.66
CA THR A 302 25.79 -4.69 9.79
C THR A 302 26.60 -3.96 10.86
N TRP A 303 27.17 -2.81 10.51
CA TRP A 303 28.11 -2.06 11.34
C TRP A 303 27.45 -0.83 12.00
N GLY A 304 26.32 -0.38 11.44
CA GLY A 304 25.60 0.82 11.87
C GLY A 304 24.68 0.67 13.08
N GLY A 305 24.65 -0.49 13.74
CA GLY A 305 23.78 -0.77 14.91
C GLY A 305 24.23 -0.03 16.18
N ARG A 306 24.21 1.30 16.21
CA ARG A 306 24.28 2.05 17.47
C ARG A 306 22.88 2.16 18.08
N THR A 307 22.59 1.19 18.91
CA THR A 307 21.76 1.23 20.11
C THR A 307 21.38 2.65 20.59
N VAL A 308 20.15 3.09 20.33
CA VAL A 308 19.50 4.13 21.16
C VAL A 308 18.89 3.40 22.36
N LEU A 309 19.74 3.04 23.33
CA LEU A 309 19.25 2.74 24.67
C LEU A 309 19.00 4.08 25.34
N GLY A 310 17.72 4.38 25.59
CA GLY A 310 17.28 5.55 26.31
C GLY A 310 17.97 5.65 27.67
N GLY A 311 18.84 6.64 27.81
CA GLY A 311 19.28 7.13 29.11
C GLY A 311 18.11 7.83 29.78
N ARG A 312 17.31 7.07 30.55
CA ARG A 312 16.62 7.64 31.71
C ARG A 312 17.70 7.99 32.72
N GLY A 313 18.22 9.20 32.64
CA GLY A 313 18.89 9.83 33.76
C GLY A 313 17.84 10.13 34.82
N THR A 314 17.64 9.21 35.76
CA THR A 314 17.04 9.52 37.04
C THR A 314 17.99 10.46 37.79
N GLY A 315 17.48 11.62 38.21
CA GLY A 315 18.21 12.52 39.11
C GLY A 315 18.24 12.01 40.56
N SER A 316 18.90 12.82 41.40
CA SER A 316 19.12 12.72 42.86
C SER A 316 20.21 11.71 43.24
N ASP A 317 21.27 12.02 43.97
CA ASP A 317 21.57 13.10 44.93
C ASP A 317 22.94 13.76 44.69
#